data_AF-D7N7A0-F1
#
_entry.id   AF-D7N7A0-F1
#
_cell.length_a   1.000
_cell.length_b   1.000
_cell.length_c   1.000
_cell.angle_alpha   90.00
_cell.angle_beta   90.00
_cell.angle_gamma   90.00
#
_symmetry.space_group_name_H-M   'P 1'
#
loop_
_entity.id
_entity.type
_entity.pdbx_description
1 polymer ?
#
loop_
_entity_poly.entity_id
_entity_poly.type
_entity_poly.pdbx_seq_one_letter_code
_entity_poly.pdbx_strand_id
1 'polypeptide(L)'
;MENILNRIAYLEGLADGYGIDESSKEGKLLVEIIDVLSEMAEEIRDAQEDLEEYVDIIEEDLSSLEDYVYDESDDDDFDLYDDDFDFDDDSYYDELDECCNGDCDCCDEVED
;
A
#
# COMPACT_ATOMS: atom_id res chain seq x y z
N MET A 1 -5.27 -0.97 12.88
CA MET A 1 -6.63 -0.44 13.12
C MET A 1 -6.91 -0.04 14.57
N GLU A 2 -6.41 -0.78 15.56
CA GLU A 2 -6.67 -0.56 16.99
C GLU A 2 -6.48 0.89 17.48
N ASN A 3 -5.50 1.62 16.96
CA ASN A 3 -5.27 3.02 17.37
C ASN A 3 -6.45 3.94 17.01
N ILE A 4 -7.08 3.74 15.85
CA ILE A 4 -8.22 4.55 15.39
C ILE A 4 -9.44 4.24 16.26
N LEU A 5 -9.75 2.95 16.45
CA LEU A 5 -10.86 2.51 17.32
C LEU A 5 -10.69 3.02 18.77
N ASN A 6 -9.49 2.94 19.32
CA ASN A 6 -9.20 3.48 20.67
C ASN A 6 -9.40 5.00 20.75
N ARG A 7 -9.10 5.74 19.68
CA ARG A 7 -9.31 7.19 19.64
C ARG A 7 -10.79 7.54 19.49
N ILE A 8 -11.56 6.77 18.73
CA ILE A 8 -13.01 6.92 18.62
C ILE A 8 -13.68 6.65 19.96
N ALA A 9 -13.35 5.54 20.63
CA ALA A 9 -13.85 5.23 21.98
C ALA A 9 -13.47 6.31 23.01
N TYR A 10 -12.29 6.92 22.86
CA TYR A 10 -11.91 8.07 23.67
C TYR A 10 -12.77 9.31 23.38
N LEU A 11 -13.13 9.58 22.12
CA LEU A 11 -14.01 10.69 21.74
C LEU A 11 -15.44 10.49 22.25
N GLU A 12 -15.97 9.26 22.18
CA GLU A 12 -17.27 8.89 22.78
C GLU A 12 -17.26 9.17 24.29
N GLY A 13 -16.26 8.65 25.02
CA GLY A 13 -16.14 8.89 26.45
C GLY A 13 -15.93 10.37 26.81
N LEU A 14 -15.27 11.14 25.93
CA LEU A 14 -15.12 12.58 26.09
C LEU A 14 -16.44 13.32 25.88
N ALA A 15 -17.23 12.93 24.88
CA ALA A 15 -18.55 13.49 24.59
C ALA A 15 -19.50 13.27 25.77
N ASP A 16 -19.53 12.06 26.33
CA ASP A 16 -20.28 11.71 27.53
C ASP A 16 -19.81 12.51 28.76
N GLY A 17 -18.50 12.59 28.96
CA GLY A 17 -17.89 13.25 30.11
C GLY A 17 -18.03 14.78 30.10
N TYR A 18 -18.11 15.40 28.91
CA TYR A 18 -18.32 16.85 28.77
C TYR A 18 -19.78 17.27 29.00
N GLY A 19 -20.71 16.33 29.11
CA GLY A 19 -22.13 16.62 29.28
C GLY A 19 -22.71 17.33 28.07
N ILE A 20 -22.34 16.88 26.87
CA ILE A 20 -22.87 17.41 25.62
C ILE A 20 -24.40 17.26 25.65
N ASP A 21 -25.11 18.35 25.43
CA ASP A 21 -26.56 18.32 25.30
C ASP A 21 -26.92 17.76 23.93
N GLU A 22 -27.21 16.46 23.85
CA GLU A 22 -27.69 15.77 22.65
C GLU A 22 -29.03 16.29 22.13
N SER A 23 -29.72 17.18 22.87
CA SER A 23 -30.92 17.86 22.35
C SER A 23 -30.57 19.13 21.56
N SER A 24 -29.38 19.70 21.77
CA SER A 24 -28.86 20.85 21.04
C SER A 24 -28.48 20.47 19.60
N LYS A 25 -28.45 21.46 18.70
CA LYS A 25 -28.09 21.21 17.29
C LYS A 25 -26.64 20.78 17.16
N GLU A 26 -25.78 21.42 17.95
CA GLU A 26 -24.35 21.18 18.00
C GLU A 26 -24.04 19.81 18.62
N GLY A 27 -24.73 19.45 19.72
CA GLY A 27 -24.55 18.14 20.36
C GLY A 27 -24.96 16.98 19.47
N LYS A 28 -26.11 17.08 18.79
CA LYS A 28 -26.51 16.08 17.77
C LYS A 28 -25.48 15.94 16.67
N LEU A 29 -24.99 17.05 16.14
CA LEU A 29 -23.99 17.03 15.08
C LEU A 29 -22.70 16.33 15.54
N LEU A 30 -22.23 16.59 16.77
CA LEU A 30 -21.02 15.97 17.30
C LEU A 30 -21.18 14.46 17.52
N VAL A 31 -22.30 14.01 18.08
CA VAL A 31 -22.59 12.59 18.26
C VAL A 31 -22.64 11.87 16.92
N GLU A 32 -23.41 12.40 15.96
CA GLU A 32 -23.50 11.81 14.61
C GLU A 32 -22.15 11.77 13.89
N ILE A 33 -21.26 12.75 14.10
CA ILE A 33 -19.90 12.70 13.53
C ILE A 33 -19.11 11.54 14.15
N ILE A 34 -19.21 11.34 15.47
CA ILE A 34 -18.51 10.25 16.15
C ILE A 34 -19.05 8.91 15.66
N ASP A 35 -20.37 8.76 15.55
CA ASP A 35 -21.02 7.53 15.07
C ASP A 35 -20.59 7.19 13.64
N VAL A 36 -20.60 8.16 12.72
CA VAL A 36 -20.12 7.95 11.34
C VAL A 36 -18.64 7.56 11.31
N LEU A 37 -17.81 8.14 12.19
CA LEU A 37 -16.40 7.74 12.30
C LEU A 37 -16.25 6.31 12.80
N SER A 38 -17.10 5.87 13.74
CA SER A 38 -17.17 4.47 14.21
C SER A 38 -17.52 3.53 13.07
N GLU A 39 -18.62 3.80 12.35
CA GLU A 39 -19.05 3.01 11.19
C GLU A 39 -17.96 2.93 10.12
N MET A 40 -17.33 4.06 9.78
CA MET A 40 -16.22 4.07 8.83
C MET A 40 -15.03 3.23 9.29
N ALA A 41 -14.72 3.23 10.58
CA ALA A 41 -13.61 2.43 11.11
C ALA A 41 -13.91 0.93 11.05
N GLU A 42 -15.17 0.53 11.26
CA GLU A 42 -15.63 -0.86 11.12
C GLU A 42 -15.59 -1.30 9.65
N GLU A 43 -16.12 -0.52 8.71
CA GLU A 43 -16.10 -0.86 7.28
C GLU A 43 -14.66 -1.00 6.73
N ILE A 44 -13.73 -0.14 7.17
CA ILE A 44 -12.32 -0.26 6.77
C ILE A 44 -11.70 -1.52 7.36
N ARG A 45 -12.15 -1.95 8.55
CA ARG A 45 -11.68 -3.19 9.17
C ARG A 45 -12.08 -4.40 8.36
N ASP A 46 -13.34 -4.49 8.03
CA ASP A 46 -13.90 -5.61 7.28
C ASP A 46 -13.22 -5.68 5.90
N ALA A 47 -13.02 -4.53 5.25
CA ALA A 47 -12.26 -4.47 4.00
C ALA A 47 -10.79 -4.91 4.14
N GLN A 48 -10.14 -4.67 5.28
CA GLN A 48 -8.78 -5.17 5.54
C GLN A 48 -8.76 -6.69 5.75
N GLU A 49 -9.74 -7.22 6.49
CA GLU A 49 -9.88 -8.66 6.72
C GLU A 49 -10.14 -9.39 5.38
N ASP A 50 -11.01 -8.86 4.52
CA ASP A 50 -11.25 -9.38 3.17
C ASP A 50 -9.97 -9.37 2.31
N LEU A 51 -9.18 -8.28 2.37
CA LEU A 51 -7.93 -8.16 1.64
C LEU A 51 -6.88 -9.16 2.11
N GLU A 52 -6.82 -9.45 3.41
CA GLU A 52 -5.94 -10.48 3.97
C GLU A 52 -6.31 -11.86 3.41
N GLU A 53 -7.61 -12.20 3.35
CA GLU A 53 -8.08 -13.44 2.73
C GLU A 53 -7.70 -13.53 1.24
N TYR A 54 -7.84 -12.44 0.47
CA TYR A 54 -7.41 -12.43 -0.93
C TYR A 54 -5.91 -12.62 -1.09
N VAL A 55 -5.09 -12.06 -0.19
CA VAL A 55 -3.64 -12.24 -0.20
C VAL A 55 -3.30 -13.69 0.11
N ASP A 56 -3.93 -14.30 1.12
CA ASP A 56 -3.72 -15.71 1.47
C ASP A 56 -4.03 -16.64 0.29
N ILE A 57 -5.12 -16.39 -0.45
CA ILE A 57 -5.48 -17.15 -1.65
C ILE A 57 -4.40 -17.01 -2.75
N ILE A 58 -3.90 -15.80 -2.97
CA ILE A 58 -2.83 -15.57 -3.95
C ILE A 58 -1.55 -16.28 -3.53
N GLU A 59 -1.20 -16.27 -2.25
CA GLU A 59 -0.04 -16.99 -1.72
C GLU A 59 -0.19 -18.51 -1.92
N GLU A 60 -1.37 -19.08 -1.68
CA GLU A 60 -1.65 -20.50 -1.94
C GLU A 60 -1.52 -20.87 -3.43
N ASP A 61 -2.11 -20.06 -4.31
CA ASP A 61 -2.04 -20.25 -5.76
C ASP A 61 -0.60 -20.13 -6.29
N LEU A 62 0.17 -19.15 -5.79
CA LEU A 62 1.57 -18.97 -6.16
C LEU A 62 2.42 -20.12 -5.65
N SER A 63 2.24 -20.58 -4.41
CA SER A 63 2.96 -21.75 -3.89
C SER A 63 2.68 -22.99 -4.75
N SER A 64 1.43 -23.20 -5.16
CA SER A 64 1.06 -24.31 -6.04
C SER A 64 1.72 -24.20 -7.43
N LEU A 65 1.86 -22.98 -7.95
CA LEU A 65 2.55 -22.72 -9.21
C LEU A 65 4.06 -22.93 -9.09
N GLU A 66 4.67 -22.47 -7.99
CA GLU A 66 6.10 -22.67 -7.69
C GLU A 66 6.43 -24.16 -7.63
N ASP A 67 5.63 -24.95 -6.93
CA ASP A 67 5.77 -26.41 -6.91
C ASP A 67 5.63 -26.98 -8.34
N TYR A 68 4.63 -26.58 -9.12
CA TYR A 68 4.49 -27.08 -10.49
C TYR A 68 5.70 -26.74 -11.40
N VAL A 69 6.26 -25.54 -11.28
CA VAL A 69 7.35 -25.05 -12.15
C VAL A 69 8.72 -25.54 -11.70
N TYR A 70 8.97 -25.58 -10.38
CA TYR A 70 10.28 -25.89 -9.82
C TYR A 70 10.43 -27.37 -9.45
N ASP A 71 9.35 -28.08 -9.11
CA ASP A 71 9.39 -29.50 -8.70
C ASP A 71 9.46 -30.46 -9.93
N GLU A 72 9.16 -29.97 -11.16
CA GLU A 72 9.45 -30.70 -12.42
C GLU A 72 10.91 -30.54 -12.91
N SER A 73 11.75 -29.76 -12.20
CA SER A 73 13.16 -29.55 -12.56
C SER A 73 14.16 -30.40 -11.76
N ASP A 74 13.67 -31.41 -11.06
CA ASP A 74 14.48 -32.44 -10.36
C ASP A 74 14.84 -33.65 -11.25
N ASP A 75 14.58 -33.57 -12.57
CA ASP A 75 15.26 -34.41 -13.58
C ASP A 75 16.39 -33.58 -14.21
N ASP A 76 17.58 -33.69 -13.61
CA ASP A 76 18.91 -33.66 -14.23
C ASP A 76 18.95 -33.34 -15.74
N ASP A 77 19.05 -32.06 -16.14
CA ASP A 77 19.74 -31.56 -17.37
C ASP A 77 19.34 -30.10 -17.71
N PHE A 78 19.31 -29.19 -16.73
CA PHE A 78 19.41 -27.76 -17.07
C PHE A 78 20.89 -27.38 -17.13
N ASP A 79 21.57 -27.88 -18.16
CA ASP A 79 22.82 -27.32 -18.68
C ASP A 79 22.54 -25.87 -19.11
N LEU A 80 22.56 -24.96 -18.14
CA LEU A 80 22.61 -23.49 -18.31
C LEU A 80 23.99 -23.04 -18.84
N TYR A 81 24.64 -23.87 -19.66
CA TYR A 81 25.87 -23.56 -20.38
C TYR A 81 25.66 -23.83 -21.87
N ASP A 82 24.80 -23.01 -22.47
CA ASP A 82 24.92 -22.60 -23.86
C ASP A 82 24.81 -21.06 -23.83
N ASP A 83 25.79 -20.34 -23.30
CA ASP A 83 27.00 -19.89 -24.02
C ASP A 83 26.74 -19.35 -25.45
N ASP A 84 25.49 -18.96 -25.75
CA ASP A 84 25.09 -18.28 -26.99
C ASP A 84 24.02 -17.18 -26.77
N PHE A 85 23.87 -16.67 -25.54
CA PHE A 85 23.33 -15.31 -25.38
C PHE A 85 24.47 -14.33 -25.63
N ASP A 86 24.69 -14.02 -26.91
CA ASP A 86 25.32 -12.77 -27.37
C ASP A 86 24.45 -11.62 -26.83
N PHE A 87 24.65 -11.29 -25.55
CA PHE A 87 24.31 -10.00 -25.01
C PHE A 87 25.28 -9.02 -25.67
N ASP A 88 24.86 -8.51 -26.83
CA ASP A 88 25.46 -7.34 -27.47
C ASP A 88 25.27 -6.15 -26.50
N ASP A 89 26.16 -6.12 -25.51
CA ASP A 89 26.37 -5.08 -24.50
C ASP A 89 26.99 -3.84 -25.15
N ASP A 90 26.41 -3.38 -26.26
CA ASP A 90 26.85 -2.17 -26.96
C ASP A 90 25.64 -1.33 -27.42
N SER A 91 24.55 -1.37 -26.64
CA SER A 91 23.38 -0.52 -26.84
C SER A 91 23.04 0.30 -25.59
N TYR A 92 23.87 1.33 -25.38
CA TYR A 92 23.42 2.65 -24.94
C TYR A 92 23.14 2.85 -23.44
N TYR A 93 24.17 2.67 -22.61
CA TYR A 93 24.46 3.68 -21.59
C TYR A 93 24.99 4.94 -22.27
N ASP A 94 24.11 5.75 -22.89
CA ASP A 94 24.53 7.04 -23.46
C ASP A 94 23.36 8.06 -23.52
N GLU A 95 22.61 8.21 -22.42
CA GLU A 95 21.77 9.40 -22.22
C GLU A 95 21.56 9.74 -20.74
N LEU A 96 22.63 9.62 -19.93
CA LEU A 96 22.67 10.12 -18.55
C LEU A 96 23.85 11.09 -18.32
N ASP A 97 24.25 11.88 -19.33
CA ASP A 97 25.17 13.01 -19.06
C ASP A 97 25.15 14.18 -20.07
N GLU A 98 23.98 14.72 -20.42
CA GLU A 98 23.93 16.01 -21.17
C GLU A 98 23.23 17.18 -20.44
N CYS A 99 22.86 17.02 -19.15
CA CYS A 99 22.28 18.14 -18.40
C CYS A 99 23.29 18.92 -17.52
N CYS A 100 24.60 18.59 -17.56
CA CYS A 100 25.60 19.27 -16.73
C CYS A 100 26.88 19.72 -17.45
N ASN A 101 26.85 19.84 -18.78
CA ASN A 101 27.92 20.52 -19.52
C ASN A 101 27.63 22.03 -19.68
N GLY A 102 27.67 22.74 -18.55
CA GLY A 102 28.16 24.12 -18.50
C GLY A 102 27.29 25.27 -19.01
N ASP A 103 26.07 25.03 -19.54
CA ASP A 103 25.11 26.09 -19.89
C ASP A 103 23.66 25.53 -19.88
N CYS A 104 23.11 25.19 -18.70
CA CYS A 104 21.72 24.71 -18.57
C CYS A 104 20.91 25.57 -17.59
N ASP A 105 19.86 26.21 -18.13
CA ASP A 105 18.94 27.17 -17.50
C ASP A 105 17.74 26.47 -16.80
N CYS A 106 17.93 25.23 -16.32
CA CYS A 106 16.84 24.38 -15.80
C CYS A 106 16.84 24.19 -14.27
N CYS A 107 17.71 24.90 -13.54
CA CYS A 107 17.83 24.82 -12.09
C CYS A 107 17.29 26.04 -11.33
N ASP A 108 16.62 26.98 -12.01
CA ASP A 108 16.06 28.16 -11.36
C ASP A 108 14.58 27.96 -11.00
N GLU A 109 14.38 27.74 -9.70
CA GLU A 109 13.27 28.23 -8.87
C GLU A 109 11.88 28.25 -9.52
N VAL A 110 11.09 27.22 -9.23
CA VAL A 110 9.62 27.34 -9.24
C VAL A 110 9.19 28.03 -7.94
N GLU A 111 9.50 29.32 -7.81
CA GLU A 111 8.80 30.24 -6.88
C GLU A 111 7.88 31.17 -7.69
N ASP A 112 6.59 30.84 -7.69
CA ASP A 112 5.41 31.70 -7.45
C ASP A 112 4.10 31.04 -7.96
#